data_AF-A0A7S3N2Q4-F1
#
_entry.id   AF-A0A7S3N2Q4-F1
#
_cell.length_a   1.000
_cell.length_b   1.000
_cell.length_c   1.000
_cell.angle_alpha   90.00
_cell.angle_beta   90.00
_cell.angle_gamma   90.00
#
_symmetry.space_group_name_H-M   'P 1'
#
loop_
_entity.id
_entity.type
_entity.pdbx_description
1 polymer ?
#
loop_
_entity_poly.entity_id
_entity_poly.type
_entity_poly.pdbx_seq_one_letter_code
_entity_poly.pdbx_strand_id
1 'polypeptide(L)'
;QRLGFDIEKIKQQMRDIIVKTLISIQPDLVHHYRTSQPSDIYNNMCFEILGFDILIDKGGTPWLLEVNHAPSFNVDTPLDEKVKRGLLQDTLNILNCTVDERHQIVSILKKIHEQRVIGISKQSKQDYYQFRHQLYSMKLESLDEYQLQNLGGYERLFPPMKYYHTTDPSPEEEQPPASLDPLSLKLWQMDQKVKQGRQVETRKLEWIEGNEIDQ
;
A
#
# COMPACT_ATOMS: atom_id res chain seq x y z
N GLN A 1 35.53 -27.29 -4.54
CA GLN A 1 35.50 -25.87 -4.10
C GLN A 1 34.05 -25.51 -3.83
N ARG A 2 33.70 -25.12 -2.59
CA ARG A 2 32.37 -24.53 -2.31
C ARG A 2 32.41 -23.12 -2.91
N LEU A 3 31.69 -22.88 -4.00
CA LEU A 3 31.52 -21.53 -4.53
C LEU A 3 30.93 -20.67 -3.41
N GLY A 4 31.73 -19.72 -2.90
CA GLY A 4 31.33 -18.79 -1.84
C GLY A 4 30.41 -17.72 -2.41
N PHE A 5 29.20 -18.12 -2.82
CA PHE A 5 28.20 -17.17 -3.29
C PHE A 5 27.71 -16.32 -2.13
N ASP A 6 27.58 -15.03 -2.39
CA ASP A 6 26.96 -14.09 -1.46
C ASP A 6 25.44 -14.32 -1.49
N ILE A 7 24.95 -15.09 -0.51
CA ILE A 7 23.55 -15.44 -0.38
C ILE A 7 22.67 -14.19 -0.22
N GLU A 8 23.16 -13.15 0.47
CA GLU A 8 22.40 -11.93 0.67
C GLU A 8 22.28 -11.12 -0.61
N LYS A 9 23.34 -11.10 -1.43
CA LYS A 9 23.26 -10.53 -2.78
C LYS A 9 22.23 -11.24 -3.65
N ILE A 10 22.22 -12.58 -3.65
CA ILE A 10 21.25 -13.37 -4.44
C ILE A 10 19.83 -13.09 -3.97
N LYS A 11 19.57 -13.13 -2.65
CA LYS A 11 18.27 -12.79 -2.08
C LYS A 11 17.83 -11.38 -2.46
N GLN A 12 18.75 -10.41 -2.42
CA GLN A 12 18.44 -9.04 -2.82
C GLN A 12 18.02 -8.96 -4.29
N GLN A 13 18.73 -9.66 -5.18
CA GLN A 13 18.34 -9.74 -6.59
C GLN A 13 16.96 -10.41 -6.78
N MET A 14 16.63 -11.42 -5.98
CA MET A 14 15.30 -12.04 -5.99
C MET A 14 14.21 -11.07 -5.51
N ARG A 15 14.43 -10.31 -4.43
CA ARG A 15 13.50 -9.26 -3.96
C ARG A 15 13.22 -8.23 -5.05
N ASP A 16 14.28 -7.78 -5.72
CA ASP A 16 14.21 -6.83 -6.82
C ASP A 16 13.37 -7.36 -7.99
N ILE A 17 13.55 -8.63 -8.36
CA ILE A 17 12.75 -9.30 -9.39
C ILE A 17 11.27 -9.26 -9.00
N ILE A 18 10.92 -9.69 -7.78
CA ILE A 18 9.54 -9.74 -7.29
C ILE A 18 8.89 -8.35 -7.37
N VAL A 19 9.55 -7.32 -6.83
CA VAL A 19 9.01 -5.95 -6.82
C VAL A 19 8.85 -5.40 -8.23
N LYS A 20 9.85 -5.56 -9.11
CA LYS A 20 9.78 -5.06 -10.50
C LYS A 20 8.69 -5.75 -11.31
N THR A 21 8.50 -7.05 -11.11
CA THR A 21 7.41 -7.80 -11.75
C THR A 21 6.06 -7.26 -11.31
N LEU A 22 5.83 -7.05 -10.01
CA LEU A 22 4.57 -6.49 -9.53
C LEU A 22 4.34 -5.04 -10.00
N ILE A 23 5.38 -4.20 -10.03
CA ILE A 23 5.26 -2.83 -10.56
C ILE A 23 4.88 -2.84 -12.05
N SER A 24 5.40 -3.78 -12.84
CA SER A 24 5.11 -3.85 -14.27
C SER A 24 3.63 -4.09 -14.60
N ILE A 25 2.90 -4.83 -13.74
CA ILE A 25 1.47 -5.13 -13.92
C ILE A 25 0.55 -4.18 -13.12
N GLN A 26 1.12 -3.38 -12.21
CA GLN A 26 0.36 -2.48 -11.33
C GLN A 26 -0.63 -1.56 -12.06
N PRO A 27 -0.34 -0.96 -13.23
CA PRO A 27 -1.29 -0.10 -13.93
C PRO A 27 -2.57 -0.84 -14.34
N ASP A 28 -2.42 -2.07 -14.87
CA ASP A 28 -3.53 -2.91 -15.31
C ASP A 28 -4.35 -3.40 -14.12
N LEU A 29 -3.67 -3.83 -13.03
CA LEU A 29 -4.34 -4.23 -11.80
C LEU A 29 -5.20 -3.10 -11.22
N VAL A 30 -4.64 -1.89 -11.12
CA VAL A 30 -5.38 -0.73 -10.61
C VAL A 30 -6.58 -0.40 -11.49
N HIS A 31 -6.44 -0.51 -12.81
CA HIS A 31 -7.54 -0.27 -13.74
C HIS A 31 -8.69 -1.28 -13.55
N HIS A 32 -8.36 -2.58 -13.55
CA HIS A 32 -9.35 -3.65 -13.34
C HIS A 32 -10.02 -3.56 -11.98
N TYR A 33 -9.23 -3.26 -10.93
CA TYR A 33 -9.74 -3.12 -9.58
C TYR A 33 -10.75 -1.99 -9.46
N ARG A 34 -10.40 -0.78 -9.91
CA ARG A 34 -11.28 0.40 -9.84
C ARG A 34 -12.59 0.23 -10.61
N THR A 35 -12.53 -0.51 -11.71
CA THR A 35 -13.71 -0.80 -12.54
C THR A 35 -14.61 -1.84 -11.87
N SER A 36 -14.02 -2.83 -11.19
CA SER A 36 -14.76 -3.92 -10.55
C SER A 36 -15.29 -3.58 -9.15
N GLN A 37 -14.58 -2.71 -8.42
CA GLN A 37 -14.86 -2.37 -7.01
C GLN A 37 -14.92 -0.84 -6.79
N PRO A 38 -15.81 -0.10 -7.49
CA PRO A 38 -15.87 1.36 -7.39
C PRO A 38 -16.34 1.87 -6.02
N SER A 39 -17.01 1.01 -5.25
CA SER A 39 -17.49 1.31 -3.90
C SER A 39 -16.45 1.07 -2.81
N ASP A 40 -15.35 0.37 -3.09
CA ASP A 40 -14.34 0.14 -2.07
C ASP A 40 -13.61 1.45 -1.75
N ILE A 41 -13.70 1.86 -0.49
CA ILE A 41 -13.11 3.10 0.04
C ILE A 41 -11.62 2.93 0.31
N TYR A 42 -11.21 1.72 0.69
CA TYR A 42 -9.88 1.45 1.23
C TYR A 42 -8.96 0.72 0.25
N ASN A 43 -9.43 0.36 -0.95
CA ASN A 43 -8.69 -0.39 -1.95
C ASN A 43 -8.02 -1.66 -1.40
N ASN A 44 -8.64 -2.33 -0.43
CA ASN A 44 -8.08 -3.44 0.32
C ASN A 44 -8.96 -4.69 0.31
N MET A 45 -9.99 -4.73 -0.55
CA MET A 45 -10.89 -5.89 -0.68
C MET A 45 -10.25 -7.16 -1.27
N CYS A 46 -9.05 -7.06 -1.86
CA CYS A 46 -8.38 -8.18 -2.52
C CYS A 46 -6.99 -8.39 -1.95
N PHE A 47 -6.60 -9.66 -1.83
CA PHE A 47 -5.24 -10.10 -1.58
C PHE A 47 -4.95 -11.33 -2.45
N GLU A 48 -3.68 -11.62 -2.69
CA GLU A 48 -3.28 -12.77 -3.50
C GLU A 48 -1.96 -13.36 -2.98
N ILE A 49 -1.87 -14.69 -2.93
CA ILE A 49 -0.63 -15.40 -2.66
C ILE A 49 -0.11 -15.91 -4.00
N LEU A 50 1.03 -15.36 -4.44
CA LEU A 50 1.66 -15.70 -5.70
C LEU A 50 2.82 -16.68 -5.49
N GLY A 51 2.92 -17.68 -6.37
CA GLY A 51 4.09 -18.54 -6.47
C GLY A 51 5.10 -17.99 -7.48
N PHE A 52 6.29 -17.60 -7.03
CA PHE A 52 7.36 -17.13 -7.92
C PHE A 52 8.36 -18.26 -8.18
N ASP A 53 8.47 -18.65 -9.45
CA ASP A 53 9.42 -19.68 -9.86
C ASP A 53 10.70 -18.99 -10.37
N ILE A 54 11.77 -19.08 -9.57
CA ILE A 54 13.05 -18.41 -9.81
C ILE A 54 14.17 -19.44 -9.95
N LEU A 55 14.87 -19.40 -11.08
CA LEU A 55 16.03 -20.23 -11.37
C LEU A 55 17.33 -19.49 -11.06
N ILE A 56 18.22 -20.09 -10.26
CA ILE A 56 19.55 -19.54 -10.00
C ILE A 56 20.55 -20.23 -10.94
N ASP A 57 21.25 -19.45 -11.75
CA ASP A 57 22.24 -19.99 -12.69
C ASP A 57 23.58 -20.35 -12.02
N LYS A 58 24.49 -20.94 -12.81
CA LYS A 58 25.84 -21.32 -12.36
C LYS A 58 26.70 -20.14 -11.86
N GLY A 59 26.34 -18.91 -12.20
CA GLY A 59 27.00 -17.68 -11.76
C GLY A 59 26.35 -17.06 -10.51
N GLY A 60 25.29 -17.66 -9.99
CA GLY A 60 24.53 -17.13 -8.86
C GLY A 60 23.53 -16.04 -9.25
N THR A 61 23.19 -15.88 -10.52
CA THR A 61 22.18 -14.91 -10.96
C THR A 61 20.79 -15.53 -10.92
N PRO A 62 19.81 -14.93 -10.21
CA PRO A 62 18.43 -15.37 -10.25
C PRO A 62 17.71 -14.89 -11.51
N TRP A 63 16.90 -15.75 -12.11
CA TRP A 63 16.09 -15.52 -13.31
C TRP A 63 14.64 -15.90 -13.03
N LEU A 64 13.70 -14.96 -13.26
CA LEU A 64 12.27 -15.27 -13.17
C LEU A 64 11.85 -16.17 -14.32
N LEU A 65 11.21 -17.30 -14.02
CA LEU A 65 10.63 -18.19 -15.01
C LEU A 65 9.16 -17.85 -15.23
N GLU A 66 8.38 -17.90 -14.16
CA GLU A 66 6.94 -17.65 -14.19
C GLU A 66 6.41 -17.16 -12.84
N VAL A 67 5.19 -16.62 -12.87
CA VAL A 67 4.42 -16.25 -11.68
C VAL A 67 3.10 -17.00 -11.72
N ASN A 68 2.87 -17.82 -10.70
CA ASN A 68 1.70 -18.65 -10.56
C ASN A 68 0.66 -17.97 -9.66
N HIS A 69 -0.52 -17.69 -10.23
CA HIS A 69 -1.68 -17.13 -9.52
C HIS A 69 -2.42 -18.15 -8.62
N ALA A 70 -2.12 -19.44 -8.79
CA ALA A 70 -2.71 -20.53 -8.03
C ALA A 70 -1.63 -21.55 -7.64
N PRO A 71 -0.71 -21.21 -6.72
CA PRO A 71 0.30 -22.16 -6.26
C PRO A 71 -0.36 -23.36 -5.55
N SER A 72 0.28 -24.52 -5.62
CA SER A 72 -0.24 -25.73 -4.96
C SER A 72 -0.13 -25.63 -3.44
N PHE A 73 -1.25 -25.87 -2.74
CA PHE A 73 -1.31 -26.00 -1.29
C PHE A 73 -1.49 -27.46 -0.82
N ASN A 74 -1.27 -28.43 -1.71
CA ASN A 74 -1.30 -29.85 -1.33
C ASN A 74 -0.19 -30.16 -0.32
N VAL A 75 -0.50 -31.01 0.67
CA VAL A 75 0.43 -31.37 1.74
C VAL A 75 0.80 -32.84 1.57
N ASP A 76 1.88 -33.09 0.83
CA ASP A 76 2.37 -34.45 0.55
C ASP A 76 3.49 -34.88 1.51
N THR A 77 4.16 -33.92 2.16
CA THR A 77 5.24 -34.17 3.12
C THR A 77 5.07 -33.36 4.42
N PRO A 78 5.69 -33.79 5.54
CA PRO A 78 5.71 -32.97 6.76
C PRO A 78 6.39 -31.60 6.59
N LEU A 79 7.30 -31.48 5.62
CA LEU A 79 7.93 -30.20 5.28
C LEU A 79 6.93 -29.27 4.57
N ASP A 80 6.17 -29.82 3.60
CA ASP A 80 5.08 -29.09 2.94
C ASP A 80 4.08 -28.56 3.96
N GLU A 81 3.68 -29.39 4.92
CA GLU A 81 2.75 -29.00 5.98
C GLU A 81 3.30 -27.80 6.75
N LYS A 82 4.55 -27.90 7.23
CA LYS A 82 5.17 -26.86 8.03
C LYS A 82 5.27 -25.52 7.28
N VAL A 83 5.70 -25.57 6.01
CA VAL A 83 5.89 -24.37 5.19
C VAL A 83 4.55 -23.76 4.79
N LYS A 84 3.64 -24.56 4.23
CA LYS A 84 2.36 -24.08 3.69
C LYS A 84 1.40 -23.64 4.80
N ARG A 85 1.37 -24.36 5.93
CA ARG A 85 0.55 -23.97 7.09
C ARG A 85 1.06 -22.68 7.72
N GLY A 86 2.38 -22.53 7.85
CA GLY A 86 2.99 -21.29 8.34
C GLY A 86 2.67 -20.11 7.44
N LEU A 87 2.85 -20.28 6.13
CA LEU A 87 2.49 -19.29 5.12
C LEU A 87 1.04 -18.81 5.29
N LEU A 88 0.07 -19.72 5.25
CA LEU A 88 -1.35 -19.37 5.35
C LEU A 88 -1.73 -18.74 6.70
N GLN A 89 -1.15 -19.24 7.80
CA GLN A 89 -1.39 -18.69 9.13
C GLN A 89 -0.91 -17.23 9.22
N ASP A 90 0.30 -16.96 8.74
CA ASP A 90 0.86 -15.62 8.73
C ASP A 90 0.13 -14.71 7.74
N THR A 91 -0.32 -15.23 6.58
CA THR A 91 -1.15 -14.46 5.63
C THR A 91 -2.42 -13.97 6.33
N LEU A 92 -3.18 -14.87 6.94
CA LEU A 92 -4.45 -14.53 7.60
C LEU A 92 -4.24 -13.55 8.76
N ASN A 93 -3.11 -13.66 9.46
CA ASN A 93 -2.74 -12.71 10.51
C ASN A 93 -2.50 -11.32 9.94
N ILE A 94 -1.68 -11.18 8.89
CA ILE A 94 -1.37 -9.90 8.22
C ILE A 94 -2.62 -9.23 7.65
N LEU A 95 -3.57 -10.01 7.12
CA LEU A 95 -4.81 -9.48 6.54
C LEU A 95 -5.73 -8.83 7.57
N ASN A 96 -5.58 -9.15 8.87
CA ASN A 96 -6.31 -8.52 9.97
C ASN A 96 -7.83 -8.42 9.75
N CYS A 97 -8.44 -9.45 9.16
CA CYS A 97 -9.86 -9.42 8.83
C CYS A 97 -10.71 -9.51 10.11
N THR A 98 -11.17 -8.37 10.61
CA THR A 98 -11.97 -8.29 11.84
C THR A 98 -13.44 -7.96 11.56
N VAL A 99 -14.33 -8.41 12.44
CA VAL A 99 -15.76 -8.06 12.38
C VAL A 99 -15.96 -6.56 12.61
N ASP A 100 -15.14 -5.96 13.48
CA ASP A 100 -15.19 -4.53 13.78
C ASP A 100 -14.86 -3.68 12.55
N GLU A 101 -13.84 -4.06 11.77
CA GLU A 101 -13.51 -3.41 10.50
C GLU A 101 -14.71 -3.45 9.54
N ARG A 102 -15.39 -4.60 9.42
CA ARG A 102 -16.60 -4.71 8.60
C ARG A 102 -17.69 -3.74 9.08
N HIS A 103 -17.95 -3.66 10.38
CA HIS A 103 -18.94 -2.74 10.93
C HIS A 103 -18.59 -1.28 10.66
N GLN A 104 -17.31 -0.91 10.80
CA GLN A 104 -16.82 0.43 10.49
C GLN A 104 -17.05 0.79 9.02
N ILE A 105 -16.65 -0.08 8.08
CA ILE A 105 -16.86 0.12 6.63
C ILE A 105 -18.33 0.33 6.32
N VAL A 106 -19.21 -0.54 6.83
CA VAL A 106 -20.66 -0.44 6.62
C VAL A 106 -21.22 0.89 7.16
N SER A 107 -20.77 1.33 8.33
CA SER A 107 -21.20 2.60 8.93
C SER A 107 -20.76 3.81 8.10
N ILE A 108 -19.55 3.80 7.56
CA ILE A 108 -19.00 4.87 6.72
C ILE A 108 -19.76 4.92 5.39
N LEU A 109 -19.99 3.77 4.75
CA LEU A 109 -20.77 3.68 3.52
C LEU A 109 -22.20 4.21 3.71
N LYS A 110 -22.82 3.91 4.86
CA LYS A 110 -24.15 4.43 5.21
C LYS A 110 -24.14 5.96 5.33
N LYS A 111 -23.18 6.55 6.05
CA LYS A 111 -23.03 8.01 6.18
C LYS A 111 -22.81 8.69 4.82
N ILE A 112 -21.95 8.13 3.98
CA ILE A 112 -21.69 8.63 2.62
C ILE A 112 -22.97 8.58 1.77
N HIS A 113 -23.74 7.50 1.88
CA HIS A 113 -25.01 7.36 1.15
C HIS A 113 -26.05 8.40 1.61
N GLU A 114 -26.24 8.55 2.92
CA GLU A 114 -27.18 9.52 3.51
C GLU A 114 -26.84 10.95 3.08
N GLN A 115 -25.58 11.35 3.14
CA GLN A 115 -25.14 12.68 2.69
C GLN A 115 -25.46 12.95 1.20
N ARG A 116 -25.40 11.93 0.33
CA ARG A 116 -25.75 12.05 -1.09
C ARG A 116 -27.26 12.18 -1.32
N VAL A 117 -28.08 11.45 -0.56
CA VAL A 117 -29.54 11.42 -0.74
C VAL A 117 -30.21 12.70 -0.23
N ILE A 118 -29.69 13.29 0.85
CA ILE A 118 -30.34 14.44 1.50
C ILE A 118 -30.11 15.77 0.74
N GLY A 119 -29.24 15.79 -0.28
CA GLY A 119 -29.05 16.98 -1.15
C GLY A 119 -28.47 18.22 -0.46
N ILE A 120 -28.02 18.07 0.79
CA ILE A 120 -27.56 19.17 1.66
C ILE A 120 -26.17 19.70 1.27
N SER A 121 -25.37 18.98 0.49
CA SER A 121 -24.10 19.53 0.00
C SER A 121 -24.01 19.55 -1.52
N LYS A 122 -23.84 20.75 -2.07
CA LYS A 122 -23.10 20.96 -3.33
C LYS A 122 -21.61 20.67 -3.07
N GLN A 123 -21.27 19.51 -2.48
CA GLN A 123 -19.88 19.13 -2.30
C GLN A 123 -19.27 19.02 -3.69
N SER A 124 -18.18 19.72 -3.92
CA SER A 124 -17.51 19.63 -5.21
C SER A 124 -17.01 18.19 -5.39
N LYS A 125 -16.87 17.72 -6.64
CA LYS A 125 -16.23 16.41 -6.88
C LYS A 125 -14.86 16.33 -6.19
N GLN A 126 -14.16 17.45 -6.07
CA GLN A 126 -12.86 17.57 -5.42
C GLN A 126 -12.94 17.23 -3.92
N ASP A 127 -13.92 17.79 -3.21
CA ASP A 127 -14.11 17.59 -1.76
C ASP A 127 -14.34 16.10 -1.43
N TYR A 128 -15.08 15.39 -2.30
CA TYR A 128 -15.29 13.94 -2.16
C TYR A 128 -14.00 13.14 -2.34
N TYR A 129 -13.17 13.49 -3.33
CA TYR A 129 -11.88 12.83 -3.54
C TYR A 129 -10.91 13.10 -2.38
N GLN A 130 -10.89 14.33 -1.83
CA GLN A 130 -10.08 14.68 -0.66
C GLN A 130 -10.51 13.90 0.58
N PHE A 131 -11.81 13.86 0.88
CA PHE A 131 -12.33 13.10 2.01
C PHE A 131 -11.98 11.61 1.91
N ARG A 132 -12.16 11.01 0.73
CA ARG A 132 -11.77 9.61 0.49
C ARG A 132 -10.27 9.38 0.62
N HIS A 133 -9.45 10.30 0.13
CA HIS A 133 -8.01 10.22 0.26
C HIS A 133 -7.58 10.24 1.73
N GLN A 134 -8.17 11.12 2.54
CA GLN A 134 -7.88 11.19 3.97
C GLN A 134 -8.25 9.89 4.70
N LEU A 135 -9.45 9.34 4.45
CA LEU A 135 -9.87 8.05 5.01
C LEU A 135 -8.93 6.92 4.62
N TYR A 136 -8.48 6.89 3.36
CA TYR A 136 -7.52 5.90 2.87
C TYR A 136 -6.16 6.05 3.56
N SER A 137 -5.63 7.27 3.71
CA SER A 137 -4.36 7.53 4.39
C SER A 137 -4.37 7.07 5.85
N MET A 138 -5.40 7.43 6.62
CA MET A 138 -5.53 6.99 8.01
C MET A 138 -5.61 5.46 8.13
N LYS A 139 -6.32 4.82 7.19
CA LYS A 139 -6.44 3.36 7.15
C LYS A 139 -5.10 2.70 6.85
N LEU A 140 -4.34 3.24 5.90
CA LEU A 140 -3.02 2.72 5.57
C LEU A 140 -2.05 2.80 6.76
N GLU A 141 -2.01 3.92 7.48
CA GLU A 141 -1.13 4.08 8.65
C GLU A 141 -1.44 3.06 9.74
N SER A 142 -2.73 2.92 10.12
CA SER A 142 -3.15 1.93 11.10
C SER A 142 -2.88 0.49 10.65
N LEU A 143 -3.05 0.20 9.36
CA LEU A 143 -2.76 -1.12 8.81
C LEU A 143 -1.26 -1.41 8.82
N ASP A 144 -0.43 -0.43 8.44
CA ASP A 144 1.03 -0.56 8.45
C ASP A 144 1.56 -0.83 9.85
N GLU A 145 1.10 -0.09 10.86
CA GLU A 145 1.46 -0.31 12.27
C GLU A 145 1.15 -1.74 12.70
N TYR A 146 -0.06 -2.21 12.39
CA TYR A 146 -0.47 -3.58 12.69
C TYR A 146 0.38 -4.60 11.94
N GLN A 147 0.54 -4.45 10.62
CA GLN A 147 1.26 -5.41 9.78
C GLN A 147 2.71 -5.55 10.22
N LEU A 148 3.41 -4.45 10.52
CA LEU A 148 4.80 -4.47 10.98
C LEU A 148 4.98 -5.23 12.30
N GLN A 149 3.96 -5.25 13.16
CA GLN A 149 3.97 -6.04 14.40
C GLN A 149 3.59 -7.51 14.18
N ASN A 150 3.00 -7.85 13.02
CA ASN A 150 2.31 -9.11 12.76
C ASN A 150 2.80 -9.85 11.50
N LEU A 151 3.99 -9.51 10.97
CA LEU A 151 4.53 -10.09 9.73
C LEU A 151 4.78 -11.60 9.81
N GLY A 152 5.03 -12.15 10.99
CA GLY A 152 5.42 -13.57 11.12
C GLY A 152 6.66 -13.88 10.26
N GLY A 153 6.53 -14.84 9.35
CA GLY A 153 7.58 -15.20 8.37
C GLY A 153 7.69 -14.30 7.14
N TYR A 154 6.84 -13.28 7.00
CA TYR A 154 6.90 -12.34 5.86
C TYR A 154 7.95 -11.24 6.05
N GLU A 155 8.43 -10.72 4.93
CA GLU A 155 9.24 -9.49 4.84
C GLU A 155 8.51 -8.49 3.94
N ARG A 156 8.35 -7.24 4.40
CA ARG A 156 7.79 -6.17 3.56
C ARG A 156 8.84 -5.66 2.57
N LEU A 157 8.70 -6.04 1.30
CA LEU A 157 9.60 -5.60 0.23
C LEU A 157 9.23 -4.22 -0.33
N PHE A 158 7.92 -3.90 -0.36
CA PHE A 158 7.40 -2.66 -0.89
C PHE A 158 6.15 -2.20 -0.10
N PRO A 159 5.97 -0.89 0.13
CA PRO A 159 6.98 0.16 -0.01
C PRO A 159 8.11 -0.06 1.02
N PRO A 160 9.37 0.30 0.70
CA PRO A 160 10.46 0.10 1.64
C PRO A 160 10.23 0.96 2.90
N MET A 161 10.43 0.38 4.09
CA MET A 161 10.18 0.99 5.42
C MET A 161 10.67 2.44 5.57
N LYS A 162 11.71 2.84 4.83
CA LYS A 162 12.26 4.20 4.83
C LYS A 162 11.30 5.28 4.29
N TYR A 163 10.19 4.90 3.66
CA TYR A 163 9.21 5.87 3.15
C TYR A 163 8.38 6.58 4.23
N TYR A 164 8.30 6.02 5.45
CA TYR A 164 7.38 6.54 6.49
C TYR A 164 8.07 7.30 7.64
N HIS A 165 9.41 7.41 7.66
CA HIS A 165 10.15 7.98 8.80
C HIS A 165 10.89 9.29 8.53
N THR A 166 10.76 9.90 7.36
CA THR A 166 10.88 11.36 7.32
C THR A 166 9.59 11.89 7.93
N THR A 167 9.63 12.26 9.21
CA THR A 167 8.82 13.37 9.71
C THR A 167 8.82 14.40 8.61
N ASP A 168 7.66 14.73 8.03
CA ASP A 168 7.55 15.81 7.05
C ASP A 168 8.33 16.99 7.66
N PRO A 169 9.46 17.40 7.08
CA PRO A 169 10.15 18.56 7.60
C PRO A 169 9.15 19.70 7.53
N SER A 170 9.06 20.46 8.63
CA SER A 170 8.36 21.74 8.67
C SER A 170 8.59 22.46 7.35
N PRO A 171 7.56 23.07 6.74
CA PRO A 171 7.60 23.63 5.39
C PRO A 171 8.48 24.87 5.36
N GLU A 172 9.79 24.66 5.41
CA GLU A 172 10.82 25.59 5.02
C GLU A 172 11.35 25.07 3.67
N GLU A 173 11.22 25.93 2.66
CA GLU A 173 11.45 25.73 1.23
C GLU A 173 12.55 24.71 0.87
N GLU A 174 12.17 23.44 0.66
CA GLU A 174 13.07 22.44 0.09
C GLU A 174 13.32 22.73 -1.40
N GLN A 175 14.57 22.99 -1.76
CA GLN A 175 15.01 22.98 -3.15
C GLN A 175 15.11 21.54 -3.68
N PRO A 176 14.85 21.30 -4.98
CA PRO A 176 14.96 19.97 -5.54
C PRO A 176 16.41 19.44 -5.43
N PRO A 177 16.61 18.15 -5.11
CA PRO A 177 17.93 17.53 -5.07
C PRO A 177 18.65 17.71 -6.41
N ALA A 178 19.93 18.09 -6.36
CA ALA A 178 20.71 18.58 -7.51
C ALA A 178 20.98 17.55 -8.64
N SER A 179 20.40 16.35 -8.60
CA SER A 179 20.64 15.30 -9.60
C SER A 179 19.49 14.29 -9.75
N LEU A 180 18.23 14.74 -9.79
CA LEU A 180 17.10 13.86 -10.11
C LEU A 180 17.02 13.59 -11.62
N ASP A 181 16.76 12.34 -12.00
CA ASP A 181 16.38 12.00 -13.36
C ASP A 181 15.00 12.60 -13.72
N PRO A 182 14.65 12.73 -15.02
CA PRO A 182 13.45 13.43 -15.45
C PRO A 182 12.13 12.89 -14.88
N LEU A 183 12.06 11.58 -14.58
CA LEU A 183 10.86 10.96 -14.02
C LEU A 183 10.76 11.27 -12.52
N SER A 184 11.86 11.15 -11.80
CA SER A 184 11.94 11.49 -10.38
C SER A 184 11.71 12.98 -10.13
N LEU A 185 12.16 13.86 -11.04
CA LEU A 185 11.89 15.30 -10.97
C LEU A 185 10.39 15.60 -11.16
N LYS A 186 9.70 14.90 -12.07
CA LYS A 186 8.25 15.05 -12.25
C LYS A 186 7.48 14.58 -11.02
N LEU A 187 7.87 13.46 -10.42
CA LEU A 187 7.25 12.94 -9.20
C LEU A 187 7.45 13.90 -8.02
N TRP A 188 8.66 14.45 -7.87
CA TRP A 188 8.94 15.47 -6.86
C TRP A 188 8.10 16.75 -7.07
N GLN A 189 8.00 17.25 -8.31
CA GLN A 189 7.17 18.42 -8.62
C GLN A 189 5.66 18.18 -8.39
N MET A 190 5.18 16.95 -8.66
CA MET A 190 3.80 16.57 -8.35
C MET A 190 3.57 16.53 -6.84
N ASP A 191 4.51 15.99 -6.06
CA ASP A 191 4.43 15.96 -4.60
C ASP A 191 4.40 17.36 -3.98
N GLN A 192 5.24 18.29 -4.46
CA GLN A 192 5.25 19.69 -3.99
C GLN A 192 3.92 20.42 -4.23
N LYS A 193 3.26 20.17 -5.38
CA LYS A 193 1.93 20.74 -5.67
C LYS A 193 0.84 20.19 -4.75
N VAL A 194 0.93 18.90 -4.38
CA VAL A 194 -0.01 18.27 -3.44
C VAL A 194 0.22 18.79 -2.02
N LYS A 195 1.47 19.06 -1.63
CA LYS A 195 1.83 19.65 -0.33
C LYS A 195 1.34 21.10 -0.18
N GLN A 196 1.54 21.95 -1.20
CA GLN A 196 1.02 23.32 -1.20
C GLN A 196 -0.51 23.37 -1.16
N GLY A 197 -1.19 22.42 -1.82
CA GLY A 197 -2.66 22.30 -1.75
C GLY A 197 -3.17 21.98 -0.33
N ARG A 198 -2.48 21.07 0.39
CA ARG A 198 -2.85 20.69 1.77
C ARG A 198 -2.70 21.84 2.78
N GLN A 199 -1.69 22.70 2.62
CA GLN A 199 -1.41 23.79 3.56
C GLN A 199 -2.43 24.94 3.50
N VAL A 200 -3.02 25.18 2.33
CA VAL A 200 -4.10 26.18 2.16
C VAL A 200 -5.41 25.67 2.76
N GLU A 201 -5.60 24.35 2.78
CA GLU A 201 -6.82 23.70 3.23
C GLU A 201 -6.85 23.50 4.75
N THR A 202 -5.71 23.17 5.38
CA THR A 202 -5.57 23.13 6.85
C THR A 202 -5.77 24.51 7.49
N ARG A 203 -5.24 25.59 6.90
CA ARG A 203 -5.53 26.97 7.36
C ARG A 203 -7.00 27.36 7.22
N LYS A 204 -7.74 26.73 6.29
CA LYS A 204 -9.17 26.96 6.09
C LYS A 204 -10.01 26.21 7.13
N LEU A 205 -9.55 25.06 7.60
CA LEU A 205 -10.18 24.27 8.66
C LEU A 205 -9.96 24.90 10.05
N GLU A 206 -8.76 25.40 10.35
CA GLU A 206 -8.50 26.18 11.57
C GLU A 206 -9.37 27.44 11.67
N TRP A 207 -9.72 28.06 10.53
CA TRP A 207 -10.66 29.19 10.46
C TRP A 207 -12.13 28.81 10.72
N ILE A 208 -12.51 27.56 10.47
CA ILE A 208 -13.89 27.09 10.65
C ILE A 208 -14.12 26.63 12.11
N GLU A 209 -13.12 26.03 12.76
CA GLU A 209 -13.22 25.59 14.16
C GLU A 209 -13.20 26.73 15.19
N GLY A 210 -12.80 27.95 14.79
CA GLY A 210 -12.71 29.11 15.70
C GLY A 210 -13.99 29.94 15.91
N ASN A 211 -15.13 29.57 15.32
CA ASN A 211 -16.36 30.41 15.34
C ASN A 211 -17.62 29.72 15.88
N GLU A 212 -17.50 28.61 16.63
CA GLU A 212 -18.62 27.98 17.34
C GLU A 212 -18.41 27.94 18.86
N ILE A 213 -18.04 29.06 19.48
CA ILE A 213 -18.26 29.28 20.93
C ILE A 213 -18.54 30.78 21.12
N ASP A 214 -19.82 31.17 21.04
CA ASP A 214 -20.46 32.26 21.81
C ASP A 214 -21.81 32.63 21.16
N GLN A 215 -22.88 31.91 21.54
CA GLN A 215 -24.25 32.42 21.70
C GLN A 215 -24.97 31.63 22.79
#